data_AF-A0A424TPH7-F1
#
_entry.id   AF-A0A424TPH7-F1
#
_cell.length_a   1.000
_cell.length_b   1.000
_cell.length_c   1.000
_cell.angle_alpha   90.00
_cell.angle_beta   90.00
_cell.angle_gamma   90.00
#
_symmetry.space_group_name_H-M   'P 1'
#
loop_
_entity.id
_entity.type
_entity.pdbx_description
1 polymer ?
#
loop_
_entity_poly.entity_id
_entity_poly.type
_entity_poly.pdbx_seq_one_letter_code
_entity_poly.pdbx_strand_id
1 'polypeptide(L)'
;MSETVAIVGAGIVGINIGLELQRRGFAVSLYDRAPLDGTERASAGNAGAFAFTDVMPLATPGIMRKAPRWLIDPLGPLSIPPRYALNIAPWMLRFWRASRPDRFAAGVAAQSRLMALSRDALERQVKDVAGENLLLRQGQLQLYEGEAEYR
;
A
#
# COMPACT_ATOMS: atom_id res chain seq x y z
N MET A 1 2.35 37.49 8.05
CA MET A 1 2.66 36.20 8.71
C MET A 1 2.82 35.18 7.59
N SER A 2 3.92 34.42 7.53
CA SER A 2 4.00 33.33 6.56
C SER A 2 2.91 32.31 6.90
N GLU A 3 2.16 31.85 5.91
CA GLU A 3 1.18 30.79 6.13
C GLU A 3 1.88 29.52 6.63
N THR A 4 1.48 29.04 7.81
CA THR A 4 1.99 27.79 8.39
C THR A 4 1.03 26.67 8.05
N VAL A 5 1.53 25.61 7.42
CA VAL A 5 0.74 24.42 7.09
C VAL A 5 0.72 23.48 8.28
N ALA A 6 -0.48 23.16 8.77
CA ALA A 6 -0.69 22.15 9.80
C ALA A 6 -0.84 20.76 9.17
N ILE A 7 -0.07 19.78 9.66
CA ILE A 7 -0.14 18.37 9.26
C ILE A 7 -0.61 17.56 10.46
N VAL A 8 -1.65 16.75 10.29
CA VAL A 8 -2.16 15.85 11.32
C VAL A 8 -1.73 14.42 11.00
N GLY A 9 -0.88 13.86 11.86
CA GLY A 9 -0.28 12.53 11.75
C GLY A 9 1.20 12.59 11.39
N ALA A 10 2.06 12.18 12.32
CA ALA A 10 3.51 12.09 12.17
C ALA A 10 4.00 10.69 11.76
N GLY A 11 3.20 9.98 10.96
CA GLY A 11 3.65 8.77 10.27
C GLY A 11 4.55 9.10 9.08
N ILE A 12 5.06 8.06 8.41
CA ILE A 12 5.96 8.20 7.25
C ILE A 12 5.42 9.16 6.17
N VAL A 13 4.11 9.10 5.89
CA VAL A 13 3.47 9.98 4.89
C VAL A 13 3.48 11.45 5.36
N GLY A 14 3.08 11.71 6.62
CA GLY A 14 3.02 13.08 7.15
C GLY A 14 4.38 13.74 7.26
N ILE A 15 5.41 12.98 7.69
CA ILE A 15 6.80 13.45 7.72
C ILE A 15 7.27 13.81 6.30
N ASN A 16 7.03 12.94 5.32
CA ASN A 16 7.45 13.20 3.93
C ASN A 16 6.74 14.43 3.33
N ILE A 17 5.45 14.62 3.61
CA ILE A 17 4.72 15.83 3.23
C ILE A 17 5.34 17.07 3.88
N GLY A 18 5.65 17.01 5.19
CA GLY A 18 6.26 18.11 5.91
C GLY A 18 7.62 18.52 5.34
N LEU A 19 8.48 17.53 5.06
CA LEU A 19 9.78 17.76 4.43
C LEU A 19 9.65 18.41 3.06
N GLU A 20 8.71 17.94 2.22
CA GLU A 20 8.48 18.50 0.89
C GLU A 20 7.92 19.93 0.95
N LEU A 21 7.02 20.21 1.89
CA LEU A 21 6.52 21.57 2.11
C LEU A 21 7.61 22.53 2.60
N GLN A 22 8.47 22.07 3.52
CA GLN A 22 9.64 22.85 3.96
C GLN A 22 10.60 23.14 2.81
N ARG A 23 10.87 22.17 1.92
CA ARG A 23 11.68 22.38 0.70
C ARG A 23 11.08 23.47 -0.21
N ARG A 24 9.76 23.62 -0.22
CA ARG A 24 9.04 24.64 -0.99
C ARG A 24 8.91 25.98 -0.27
N GLY A 25 9.53 26.13 0.91
CA GLY A 25 9.55 27.38 1.67
C GLY A 25 8.36 27.61 2.60
N PHE A 26 7.51 26.60 2.81
CA PHE A 26 6.41 26.69 3.77
C PHE A 26 6.89 26.44 5.20
N ALA A 27 6.34 27.19 6.15
CA ALA A 27 6.40 26.81 7.56
C ALA A 27 5.45 25.63 7.79
N VAL A 28 5.87 24.64 8.59
CA VAL A 28 5.08 23.43 8.86
C VAL A 28 4.97 23.20 10.36
N SER A 29 3.78 22.82 10.82
CA SER A 29 3.54 22.31 12.18
C SER A 29 2.95 20.92 12.09
N LEU A 30 3.61 19.95 12.73
CA LEU A 30 3.21 18.54 12.73
C LEU A 30 2.55 18.20 14.06
N TYR A 31 1.34 17.66 14.01
CA TYR A 31 0.56 17.27 15.17
C TYR A 31 0.34 15.77 15.14
N ASP A 32 0.70 15.09 16.22
CA ASP A 32 0.42 13.68 16.41
C ASP A 32 -0.06 13.44 17.84
N ARG A 33 -0.95 12.46 18.01
CA ARG A 33 -1.51 12.13 19.31
C ARG A 33 -0.50 11.40 20.20
N ALA A 34 0.34 10.56 19.61
CA ALA A 34 1.31 9.75 20.36
C ALA A 34 2.72 10.36 20.27
N PRO A 35 3.64 9.97 21.17
CA PRO A 35 5.07 10.22 21.02
C PRO A 35 5.65 9.56 19.76
N LEU A 36 6.66 10.17 19.13
CA LEU A 36 7.24 9.65 17.87
C LEU A 36 8.04 8.36 18.05
N ASP A 37 8.58 8.14 19.24
CA ASP A 37 9.35 6.96 19.66
C ASP A 37 8.47 5.76 20.09
N GLY A 38 7.14 5.90 20.04
CA GLY A 38 6.22 4.82 20.36
C GLY A 38 6.12 3.73 19.29
N THR A 39 5.97 2.48 19.72
CA THR A 39 5.82 1.30 18.85
C THR A 39 4.40 1.08 18.33
N GLU A 40 3.39 1.77 18.89
CA GLU A 40 1.96 1.66 18.51
C GLU A 40 1.62 2.41 17.21
N ARG A 41 2.49 2.33 16.20
CA ARG A 41 2.35 3.06 14.93
C ARG A 41 2.49 2.08 13.76
N ALA A 42 1.65 2.26 12.74
CA ALA A 42 1.77 1.51 11.49
C ALA A 42 3.18 1.65 10.87
N SER A 43 3.82 2.82 11.03
CA SER A 43 5.18 3.06 10.55
C SER A 43 6.28 2.47 11.44
N ALA A 44 5.99 2.06 12.69
CA ALA A 44 6.99 1.46 13.59
C ALA A 44 7.07 -0.07 13.46
N GLY A 45 5.95 -0.74 13.17
CA GLY A 45 5.85 -2.20 13.12
C GLY A 45 5.80 -2.82 11.72
N ASN A 46 6.35 -2.15 10.70
CA ASN A 46 6.36 -2.68 9.33
C ASN A 46 7.60 -3.56 9.06
N ALA A 47 7.57 -4.36 7.99
CA ALA A 47 8.64 -5.29 7.64
C ALA A 47 9.93 -4.63 7.12
N GLY A 48 9.97 -3.31 6.95
CA GLY A 48 11.12 -2.58 6.42
C GLY A 48 11.38 -2.80 4.93
N ALA A 49 10.43 -3.40 4.20
CA ALA A 49 10.56 -3.73 2.79
C ALA A 49 9.84 -2.72 1.89
N PHE A 50 10.47 -2.37 0.77
CA PHE A 50 9.86 -1.55 -0.27
C PHE A 50 9.29 -2.42 -1.39
N ALA A 51 7.98 -2.64 -1.34
CA ALA A 51 7.26 -3.53 -2.24
C ALA A 51 6.93 -2.90 -3.61
N PHE A 52 7.93 -2.32 -4.30
CA PHE A 52 7.72 -1.63 -5.58
C PHE A 52 7.20 -2.55 -6.70
N THR A 53 7.47 -3.85 -6.60
CA THR A 53 7.05 -4.86 -7.57
C THR A 53 5.63 -5.36 -7.36
N ASP A 54 5.01 -5.03 -6.22
CA ASP A 54 3.71 -5.56 -5.82
C ASP A 54 2.61 -4.69 -6.44
N VAL A 55 2.48 -4.83 -7.77
CA VAL A 55 1.60 -4.01 -8.61
C VAL A 55 0.29 -4.71 -8.97
N MET A 56 0.11 -5.96 -8.53
CA MET A 56 -1.05 -6.76 -8.88
C MET A 56 -2.28 -6.31 -8.08
N PRO A 57 -3.35 -5.84 -8.75
CA PRO A 57 -4.60 -5.53 -8.07
C PRO A 57 -5.23 -6.77 -7.43
N LEU A 58 -5.84 -6.60 -6.26
CA LEU A 58 -6.64 -7.64 -5.60
C LEU A 58 -7.76 -8.18 -6.50
N ALA A 59 -8.36 -7.31 -7.32
CA ALA A 59 -9.39 -7.67 -8.29
C ALA A 59 -8.77 -8.32 -9.54
N THR A 60 -8.27 -9.56 -9.41
CA THR A 60 -7.68 -10.30 -10.53
C THR A 60 -8.75 -10.98 -11.40
N PRO A 61 -8.55 -11.08 -12.72
CA PRO A 61 -9.44 -11.83 -13.61
C PRO A 61 -9.60 -13.28 -13.13
N GLY A 62 -10.85 -13.73 -13.03
CA GLY A 62 -11.17 -15.09 -12.60
C GLY A 62 -11.26 -15.29 -11.08
N ILE A 63 -10.95 -14.29 -10.25
CA ILE A 63 -11.07 -14.41 -8.78
C ILE A 63 -12.50 -14.80 -8.33
N MET A 64 -13.51 -14.33 -9.05
CA MET A 64 -14.91 -14.65 -8.76
C MET A 64 -15.27 -16.12 -8.99
N ARG A 65 -14.45 -16.89 -9.71
CA ARG A 65 -14.62 -18.36 -9.82
C ARG A 65 -14.24 -19.07 -8.53
N LYS A 66 -13.33 -18.48 -7.73
CA LYS A 66 -12.91 -19.02 -6.43
C LYS A 66 -13.87 -18.63 -5.31
N ALA A 67 -14.58 -17.51 -5.45
CA ALA A 67 -15.45 -16.94 -4.41
C ALA A 67 -16.52 -17.91 -3.86
N PRO A 68 -17.27 -18.70 -4.66
CA PRO A 68 -18.25 -19.63 -4.11
C PRO A 68 -17.61 -20.72 -3.23
N ARG A 69 -16.44 -21.23 -3.64
CA ARG A 69 -15.70 -22.22 -2.85
C ARG A 69 -15.21 -21.60 -1.54
N TRP A 70 -14.65 -20.39 -1.59
CA TRP A 70 -14.17 -19.69 -0.40
C TRP A 70 -15.29 -19.36 0.60
N LEU A 71 -16.50 -19.04 0.13
CA LEU A 71 -17.64 -18.75 1.00
C LEU A 71 -18.18 -19.98 1.76
N ILE A 72 -17.95 -21.19 1.22
CA ILE A 72 -18.42 -22.45 1.81
C ILE A 72 -17.32 -23.07 2.69
N ASP A 73 -16.06 -22.78 2.40
CA ASP A 73 -14.91 -23.26 3.16
C ASP A 73 -14.82 -22.50 4.52
N PRO A 74 -14.96 -23.19 5.67
CA PRO A 74 -14.86 -22.55 6.98
C PRO A 74 -13.46 -21.98 7.28
N LEU A 75 -12.43 -22.42 6.55
CA LEU A 75 -11.07 -21.88 6.59
C LEU A 75 -10.76 -21.04 5.34
N GLY A 76 -11.76 -20.76 4.51
CA GLY A 76 -11.63 -20.00 3.28
C GLY A 76 -11.32 -18.52 3.54
N PRO A 77 -10.60 -17.85 2.62
CA PRO A 77 -10.18 -16.45 2.77
C PRO A 77 -11.33 -15.44 2.58
N LEU A 78 -12.56 -15.88 2.28
CA LEU A 78 -13.72 -15.01 2.06
C LEU A 78 -14.88 -15.48 2.94
N SER A 79 -15.24 -14.67 3.93
CA SER A 79 -16.41 -14.91 4.79
C SER A 79 -17.38 -13.73 4.70
N ILE A 80 -18.62 -14.01 4.32
CA ILE A 80 -19.69 -13.00 4.26
C ILE A 80 -20.86 -13.53 5.09
N PRO A 81 -21.16 -12.92 6.27
CA PRO A 81 -22.34 -13.26 7.04
C PRO A 81 -23.61 -13.06 6.18
N PRO A 82 -24.55 -14.01 6.13
CA PRO A 82 -25.76 -13.87 5.31
C PRO A 82 -26.54 -12.58 5.56
N ARG A 83 -26.61 -12.15 6.83
CA ARG A 83 -27.24 -10.87 7.24
C ARG A 83 -26.61 -9.61 6.63
N TYR A 84 -25.37 -9.70 6.16
CA TYR A 84 -24.61 -8.57 5.59
C TYR A 84 -24.53 -8.64 4.06
N ALA A 85 -24.98 -9.74 3.44
CA ALA A 85 -24.81 -9.99 2.01
C ALA A 85 -25.42 -8.89 1.13
N LEU A 86 -26.62 -8.41 1.46
CA LEU A 86 -27.28 -7.34 0.72
C LEU A 86 -26.55 -5.99 0.85
N ASN A 87 -25.94 -5.72 2.01
CA ASN A 87 -25.21 -4.47 2.25
C ASN A 87 -23.90 -4.42 1.46
N ILE A 88 -23.19 -5.54 1.33
CA ILE A 88 -21.92 -5.61 0.59
C ILE A 88 -22.13 -5.83 -0.92
N ALA A 89 -23.30 -6.29 -1.37
CA ALA A 89 -23.58 -6.60 -2.77
C ALA A 89 -23.21 -5.48 -3.77
N PRO A 90 -23.49 -4.18 -3.53
CA PRO A 90 -23.08 -3.12 -4.43
C PRO A 90 -21.55 -3.02 -4.60
N TRP A 91 -20.81 -3.23 -3.50
CA TRP A 91 -19.35 -3.25 -3.53
C TRP A 91 -18.85 -4.50 -4.26
N MET A 92 -19.43 -5.68 -4.01
CA MET A 92 -19.07 -6.92 -4.72
C MET A 92 -19.26 -6.79 -6.23
N LEU A 93 -20.34 -6.13 -6.68
CA LEU A 93 -20.58 -5.88 -8.09
C LEU A 93 -19.50 -4.95 -8.69
N ARG A 94 -19.08 -3.92 -7.95
CA ARG A 94 -17.97 -3.04 -8.37
C ARG A 94 -16.65 -3.79 -8.41
N PHE A 95 -16.38 -4.64 -7.42
CA PHE A 95 -15.20 -5.48 -7.36
C PHE A 95 -15.13 -6.43 -8.57
N TRP A 96 -16.21 -7.15 -8.87
CA TRP A 96 -16.28 -8.01 -10.05
C TRP A 96 -16.07 -7.24 -11.37
N ARG A 97 -16.65 -6.05 -11.50
CA ARG A 97 -16.42 -5.19 -12.69
C ARG A 97 -14.97 -4.76 -12.80
N ALA A 98 -14.31 -4.48 -11.67
CA ALA A 98 -12.88 -4.17 -11.62
C ALA A 98 -11.99 -5.38 -11.97
N SER A 99 -12.48 -6.61 -11.78
CA SER A 99 -11.78 -7.84 -12.17
C SER A 99 -11.79 -8.15 -13.67
N ARG A 100 -12.41 -7.31 -14.51
CA ARG A 100 -12.40 -7.55 -15.97
C ARG A 100 -10.97 -7.39 -16.53
N PRO A 101 -10.56 -8.15 -17.55
CA PRO A 101 -9.20 -8.12 -18.08
C PRO A 101 -8.71 -6.73 -18.50
N ASP A 102 -9.57 -5.91 -19.12
CA ASP A 102 -9.27 -4.53 -19.49
C ASP A 102 -8.99 -3.64 -18.27
N ARG A 103 -9.80 -3.79 -17.22
CA ARG A 103 -9.68 -3.03 -15.96
C ARG A 103 -8.49 -3.46 -15.15
N PHE A 104 -8.22 -4.76 -15.12
CA PHE A 104 -7.03 -5.31 -14.50
C PHE A 104 -5.76 -4.79 -15.17
N ALA A 105 -5.66 -4.88 -16.51
CA ALA A 105 -4.50 -4.39 -17.25
C ALA A 105 -4.28 -2.88 -17.04
N ALA A 106 -5.35 -2.09 -17.07
CA ALA A 106 -5.27 -0.66 -16.78
C ALA A 106 -4.83 -0.38 -15.33
N GLY A 107 -5.32 -1.15 -14.36
CA GLY A 107 -4.94 -1.07 -12.96
C GLY A 107 -3.47 -1.38 -12.73
N VAL A 108 -2.97 -2.49 -13.29
CA VAL A 108 -1.55 -2.85 -13.26
C VAL A 108 -0.70 -1.73 -13.87
N ALA A 109 -1.06 -1.21 -15.04
CA ALA A 109 -0.29 -0.14 -15.67
C ALA A 109 -0.24 1.13 -14.82
N ALA A 110 -1.36 1.53 -14.20
CA ALA A 110 -1.42 2.68 -13.31
C ALA A 110 -0.59 2.46 -12.03
N GLN A 111 -0.72 1.30 -11.39
CA GLN A 111 0.00 0.95 -10.17
C GLN A 111 1.51 0.86 -10.42
N SER A 112 1.94 0.28 -11.54
CA SER A 112 3.35 0.25 -11.96
C SER A 112 3.94 1.65 -12.13
N ARG A 113 3.19 2.58 -12.73
CA ARG A 113 3.64 3.98 -12.88
C ARG A 113 3.76 4.68 -11.53
N LEU A 114 2.80 4.44 -10.62
CA LEU A 114 2.86 4.99 -9.26
C LEU A 114 4.04 4.40 -8.47
N MET A 115 4.32 3.11 -8.61
CA MET A 115 5.47 2.47 -7.95
C MET A 115 6.81 2.96 -8.50
N ALA A 116 6.93 3.19 -9.81
CA ALA A 116 8.12 3.82 -10.39
C ALA A 116 8.33 5.23 -9.80
N LEU A 117 7.27 6.05 -9.74
CA LEU A 117 7.33 7.37 -9.12
C LEU A 117 7.72 7.31 -7.64
N SER A 118 7.14 6.36 -6.90
CA SER A 118 7.43 6.12 -5.48
C SER A 118 8.89 5.76 -5.26
N ARG A 119 9.45 4.86 -6.09
CA ARG A 119 10.86 4.50 -6.05
C ARG A 119 11.75 5.71 -6.30
N ASP A 120 11.48 6.48 -7.34
CA ASP A 120 12.28 7.67 -7.65
C ASP A 120 12.20 8.72 -6.52
N ALA A 121 11.05 8.83 -5.85
CA ALA A 121 10.89 9.70 -4.68
C ALA A 121 11.71 9.21 -3.49
N LEU A 122 11.73 7.90 -3.23
CA LEU A 122 12.56 7.30 -2.18
C LEU A 122 14.05 7.59 -2.45
N GLU A 123 14.54 7.36 -3.67
CA GLU A 123 15.95 7.59 -4.01
C GLU A 123 16.38 9.05 -3.77
N ARG A 124 15.54 10.02 -4.18
CA ARG A 124 15.79 11.44 -3.88
C ARG A 124 15.86 11.68 -2.38
N GLN A 125 14.91 11.15 -1.63
CA GLN A 125 14.84 11.37 -0.20
C GLN A 125 16.02 10.75 0.54
N VAL A 126 16.42 9.52 0.20
CA VAL A 126 17.57 8.82 0.77
C VAL A 126 18.84 9.66 0.62
N LYS A 127 19.04 10.25 -0.57
CA LYS A 127 20.17 11.15 -0.81
C LYS A 127 20.09 12.41 0.06
N ASP A 128 18.93 13.05 0.10
CA ASP A 128 18.74 14.33 0.81
C ASP A 128 18.95 14.21 2.33
N VAL A 129 18.66 13.05 2.91
CA VAL A 129 18.84 12.80 4.35
C VAL A 129 20.10 11.99 4.67
N ALA A 130 20.95 11.72 3.67
CA ALA A 130 22.12 10.84 3.79
C ALA A 130 21.79 9.46 4.41
N GLY A 131 20.64 8.89 4.05
CA GLY A 131 20.07 7.69 4.69
C GLY A 131 20.48 6.36 4.07
N GLU A 132 21.49 6.33 3.19
CA GLU A 132 21.88 5.11 2.47
C GLU A 132 22.31 3.97 3.42
N ASN A 133 22.91 4.32 4.55
CA ASN A 133 23.32 3.38 5.60
C ASN A 133 22.14 2.70 6.32
N LEU A 134 20.91 3.16 6.11
CA LEU A 134 19.68 2.56 6.65
C LEU A 134 19.06 1.54 5.69
N LEU A 135 19.62 1.37 4.49
CA LEU A 135 19.05 0.54 3.43
C LEU A 135 19.91 -0.68 3.11
N LEU A 136 19.23 -1.79 2.80
CA LEU A 136 19.84 -2.98 2.21
C LEU A 136 19.34 -3.14 0.77
N ARG A 137 20.25 -3.02 -0.20
CA ARG A 137 19.94 -3.11 -1.64
C ARG A 137 20.22 -4.51 -2.21
N GLN A 138 19.73 -5.55 -1.54
CA GLN A 138 19.94 -6.95 -1.94
C GLN A 138 18.69 -7.62 -2.51
N GLY A 139 17.57 -6.90 -2.56
CA GLY A 139 16.27 -7.45 -2.97
C GLY A 139 15.68 -8.36 -1.89
N GLN A 140 14.85 -9.31 -2.31
CA GLN A 140 14.21 -10.29 -1.42
C GLN A 140 14.34 -11.69 -2.01
N LEU A 141 14.42 -12.69 -1.12
CA LEU A 141 14.29 -14.09 -1.47
C LEU A 141 12.83 -14.52 -1.26
N GLN A 142 12.21 -15.04 -2.31
CA GLN A 142 10.87 -15.63 -2.24
C GLN A 142 10.99 -17.16 -2.33
N LEU A 143 10.35 -17.85 -1.39
CA LEU A 143 10.30 -19.31 -1.33
C LEU A 143 8.88 -19.75 -1.69
N TYR A 144 8.78 -20.81 -2.49
CA TYR A 144 7.53 -21.40 -2.95
C TYR A 144 7.50 -22.87 -2.53
N GLU A 145 6.33 -23.41 -2.22
CA GLU A 145 6.20 -24.81 -1.78
C GLU A 145 6.44 -25.81 -2.93
N GLY A 146 6.40 -25.36 -4.18
CA GLY A 146 6.75 -26.17 -5.34
C GLY A 146 6.61 -25.42 -6.68
N GLU A 147 6.96 -26.10 -7.77
CA GLU A 147 6.96 -25.53 -9.13
C GLU A 147 5.58 -25.02 -9.59
N ALA A 148 4.50 -25.65 -9.11
CA ALA A 148 3.14 -25.26 -9.44
C ALA A 148 2.71 -23.90 -8.85
N GLU A 149 3.33 -23.47 -7.75
CA GLU A 149 3.06 -22.16 -7.13
C GLU A 149 3.96 -21.06 -7.72
N TYR A 150 5.14 -21.43 -8.22
CA TYR A 150 6.08 -20.51 -8.86
C TYR A 150 5.62 -20.01 -10.25
N ARG A 151 4.89 -20.85 -11.00
CA ARG A 151 4.44 -20.56 -12.38
C ARG A 151 3.12 -19.81 -12.45
#